data_AF-A0A1M4WFA2-F1
#
_entry.id   AF-A0A1M4WFA2-F1
#
_cell.length_a   1.000
_cell.length_b   1.000
_cell.length_c   1.000
_cell.angle_alpha   90.00
_cell.angle_beta   90.00
_cell.angle_gamma   90.00
#
_symmetry.space_group_name_H-M   'P 1'
#
loop_
_entity.id
_entity.type
_entity.pdbx_description
1 polymer ?
#
loop_
_entity_poly.entity_id
_entity_poly.type
_entity_poly.pdbx_seq_one_letter_code
_entity_poly.pdbx_strand_id
1 'polypeptide(L)'
;MIAKPVAHLLADLGVIKSRSRPHVSNDNPYSKSQFRTLKYRPDFPDRLGSFKDAQAHCRRFRSRYNGRHRHFGIRYHTPADVHYGRAEKVRKRRETVLLDAYAEHPEHFVHKVPTPPALPTLAWINQPKKETAD
;
A
#
# COMPACT_ATOMS: atom_id res chain seq x y z
N MET A 1 -7.43 21.75 -31.61
CA MET A 1 -8.26 20.90 -30.72
C MET A 1 -7.95 21.26 -29.28
N ILE A 2 -8.98 21.58 -28.48
CA ILE A 2 -8.83 21.76 -27.03
C ILE A 2 -9.15 20.42 -26.37
N ALA A 3 -8.27 19.95 -25.48
CA ALA A 3 -8.51 18.72 -24.75
C ALA A 3 -9.77 18.86 -23.87
N LYS A 4 -10.57 17.79 -23.76
CA LYS A 4 -11.72 17.73 -22.85
C LYS A 4 -11.26 18.06 -21.42
N PRO A 5 -12.00 18.90 -20.66
CA PRO A 5 -11.67 19.16 -19.27
C PRO A 5 -11.59 17.87 -18.46
N VAL A 6 -10.56 17.74 -17.61
CA VAL A 6 -10.33 16.53 -16.78
C VAL A 6 -11.55 16.18 -15.94
N ALA A 7 -12.28 17.19 -15.44
CA ALA A 7 -13.49 16.98 -14.66
C ALA A 7 -14.59 16.23 -15.43
N HIS A 8 -14.72 16.47 -16.74
CA HIS A 8 -15.72 15.79 -17.56
C HIS A 8 -15.24 14.37 -17.90
N LEU A 9 -13.94 14.19 -18.20
CA LEU A 9 -13.36 12.85 -18.39
C LEU A 9 -13.57 11.95 -17.17
N LEU A 10 -13.32 12.47 -15.96
CA LEU A 10 -13.54 11.70 -14.73
C LEU A 10 -15.01 11.34 -14.52
N ALA A 11 -15.93 12.24 -14.88
CA ALA A 11 -17.37 11.96 -14.83
C ALA A 11 -17.76 10.86 -15.81
N ASP A 12 -17.25 10.89 -17.05
CA ASP A 12 -17.52 9.83 -18.03
C ASP A 12 -17.01 8.45 -17.53
N LEU A 13 -15.87 8.43 -16.83
CA LEU A 13 -15.28 7.22 -16.24
C LEU A 13 -15.96 6.78 -14.93
N GLY A 14 -17.02 7.46 -14.49
CA GLY A 14 -17.71 7.16 -13.23
C GLY A 14 -16.90 7.47 -11.97
N VAL A 15 -15.85 8.29 -12.06
CA VAL A 15 -14.99 8.64 -10.93
C VAL A 15 -15.59 9.80 -10.13
N ILE A 16 -15.99 9.51 -8.89
CA ILE A 16 -16.52 10.52 -7.96
C ILE A 16 -15.38 11.38 -7.40
N LYS A 17 -15.55 12.70 -7.45
CA LYS A 17 -14.56 13.66 -6.93
C LYS A 17 -14.67 13.78 -5.40
N SER A 18 -13.63 13.36 -4.68
CA SER A 18 -13.43 13.77 -3.29
C SER A 18 -12.94 15.21 -3.23
N ARG A 19 -13.48 16.03 -2.32
CA ARG A 19 -13.00 17.41 -2.09
C ARG A 19 -12.11 17.44 -0.84
N SER A 20 -10.87 17.90 -1.00
CA SER A 20 -9.96 18.22 0.10
C SER A 20 -10.04 19.70 0.45
N ARG A 21 -9.74 20.06 1.70
CA ARG A 21 -9.64 21.44 2.16
C ARG A 21 -8.40 22.10 1.55
N PRO A 22 -8.53 23.31 0.98
CA PRO A 22 -7.38 24.07 0.48
C PRO A 22 -6.32 24.27 1.57
N HIS A 23 -5.04 24.12 1.20
CA HIS A 23 -3.88 24.32 2.08
C HIS A 23 -3.80 23.39 3.31
N VAL A 24 -4.59 22.31 3.34
CA VAL A 24 -4.57 21.38 4.46
C VAL A 24 -3.70 20.17 4.17
N SER A 25 -2.60 20.12 4.91
CA SER A 25 -1.51 19.18 4.72
C SER A 25 -1.90 17.70 4.98
N ASN A 26 -2.83 17.44 5.90
CA ASN A 26 -3.23 16.09 6.30
C ASN A 26 -4.41 15.53 5.49
N ASP A 27 -4.92 16.25 4.48
CA ASP A 27 -6.02 15.77 3.64
C ASP A 27 -5.57 14.80 2.52
N ASN A 28 -4.25 14.63 2.32
CA ASN A 28 -3.68 13.61 1.42
C ASN A 28 -2.49 12.88 2.07
N PRO A 29 -2.69 12.22 3.22
CA PRO A 29 -1.59 11.67 4.00
C PRO A 29 -0.91 10.50 3.29
N TYR A 30 -1.66 9.73 2.50
CA TYR A 30 -1.14 8.57 1.75
C TYR A 30 -0.18 8.99 0.64
N SER A 31 -0.55 9.99 -0.20
CA SER A 31 0.37 10.44 -1.26
C SER A 31 1.63 11.07 -0.68
N LYS A 32 1.49 11.84 0.42
CA LYS A 32 2.66 12.40 1.13
C LYS A 32 3.58 11.32 1.68
N SER A 33 3.02 10.30 2.32
CA SER A 33 3.78 9.15 2.83
C SER A 33 4.50 8.40 1.70
N GLN A 34 3.83 8.21 0.56
CA GLN A 34 4.44 7.60 -0.62
C GLN A 34 5.59 8.44 -1.17
N PHE A 35 5.42 9.76 -1.31
CA PHE A 35 6.50 10.65 -1.76
C PHE A 35 7.69 10.64 -0.80
N ARG A 36 7.44 10.61 0.51
CA ARG A 36 8.51 10.47 1.50
C ARG A 36 9.23 9.13 1.32
N THR A 37 8.50 8.03 1.14
CA THR A 37 9.11 6.70 0.95
C THR A 37 9.95 6.61 -0.33
N LEU A 38 9.52 7.28 -1.40
CA LEU A 38 10.29 7.39 -2.64
C LEU A 38 11.60 8.17 -2.40
N LYS A 39 11.51 9.37 -1.81
CA LYS A 39 12.64 10.31 -1.69
C LYS A 39 13.67 9.92 -0.64
N TYR A 40 13.26 9.28 0.46
CA TYR A 40 14.15 8.97 1.59
C TYR A 40 14.77 7.58 1.49
N ARG A 41 14.67 6.93 0.33
CA ARG A 41 15.34 5.65 0.10
C ARG A 41 16.83 5.89 -0.18
N PRO A 42 17.74 4.99 0.27
CA PRO A 42 19.17 5.18 0.05
C PRO A 42 19.61 5.28 -1.42
N ASP A 43 18.84 4.70 -2.34
CA ASP A 43 19.10 4.74 -3.79
C ASP A 43 18.35 5.86 -4.51
N PHE A 44 17.74 6.80 -3.79
CA PHE A 44 17.19 8.00 -4.40
C PHE A 44 18.34 8.87 -4.92
N PRO A 45 18.35 9.25 -6.20
CA PRO A 45 19.49 9.94 -6.79
C PRO A 45 19.54 11.40 -6.33
N ASP A 46 20.75 11.90 -6.05
CA ASP A 46 20.99 13.31 -5.74
C ASP A 46 20.58 14.24 -6.89
N ARG A 47 20.79 13.79 -8.13
CA ARG A 47 20.39 14.47 -9.37
C ARG A 47 19.90 13.48 -10.40
N LEU A 48 18.91 13.90 -11.17
CA LEU A 48 18.42 13.17 -12.34
C LEU A 48 19.03 13.80 -13.60
N GLY A 49 19.78 13.01 -14.37
CA GLY A 49 20.46 13.51 -15.58
C GLY A 49 19.51 13.76 -16.76
N SER A 50 18.38 13.06 -16.80
CA SER A 50 17.38 13.19 -17.86
C SER A 50 16.00 12.72 -17.42
N PHE A 51 14.98 13.00 -18.23
CA PHE A 51 13.64 12.42 -18.07
C PHE A 51 13.67 10.88 -18.12
N LYS A 52 14.52 10.30 -18.98
CA LYS A 52 14.64 8.83 -19.11
C LYS A 52 15.15 8.23 -17.81
N ASP A 53 16.12 8.87 -17.16
CA ASP A 53 16.67 8.43 -15.87
C ASP A 53 15.61 8.52 -14.76
N ALA A 54 14.85 9.62 -14.73
CA ALA A 54 13.73 9.79 -13.82
C ALA A 54 12.68 8.69 -13.99
N GLN A 55 12.29 8.40 -15.24
CA GLN A 55 11.33 7.35 -15.54
C GLN A 55 11.85 5.96 -15.14
N ALA A 56 13.12 5.67 -15.42
CA ALA A 56 13.76 4.41 -15.06
C ALA A 56 13.82 4.23 -13.53
N HIS A 57 14.19 5.28 -12.79
CA HIS A 57 14.16 5.28 -11.33
C HIS A 57 12.74 5.00 -10.81
N CYS A 58 11.73 5.74 -11.28
CA CYS A 58 10.33 5.56 -10.87
C CYS A 58 9.77 4.16 -11.22
N ARG A 59 10.19 3.55 -12.33
CA ARG A 59 9.83 2.16 -12.69
C ARG A 59 10.43 1.15 -11.72
N ARG A 60 11.73 1.26 -11.42
CA ARG A 60 12.41 0.40 -10.44
C ARG A 60 11.78 0.55 -9.06
N PHE A 61 11.52 1.78 -8.63
CA PHE A 61 10.85 2.06 -7.37
C PHE A 61 9.48 1.38 -7.29
N ARG A 62 8.60 1.57 -8.29
CA ARG A 62 7.26 0.96 -8.29
C ARG A 62 7.31 -0.57 -8.26
N SER A 63 8.17 -1.18 -9.08
CA SER A 63 8.34 -2.64 -9.10
C SER A 63 8.74 -3.17 -7.71
N ARG A 64 9.72 -2.53 -7.08
CA ARG A 64 10.13 -2.86 -5.71
C ARG A 64 9.01 -2.60 -4.70
N TYR A 65 8.43 -1.41 -4.69
CA TYR A 65 7.46 -0.97 -3.69
C TYR A 65 6.19 -1.84 -3.73
N ASN A 66 5.64 -2.10 -4.92
CA ASN A 66 4.38 -2.81 -5.08
C ASN A 66 4.51 -4.33 -5.06
N GLY A 67 5.62 -4.89 -5.56
CA GLY A 67 5.71 -6.33 -5.83
C GLY A 67 6.79 -7.08 -5.06
N ARG A 68 7.71 -6.39 -4.38
CA ARG A 68 8.84 -7.06 -3.71
C ARG A 68 8.99 -6.69 -2.24
N HIS A 69 8.81 -5.41 -1.93
CA HIS A 69 8.92 -4.94 -0.55
C HIS A 69 7.72 -5.36 0.26
N ARG A 70 7.99 -5.99 1.40
CA ARG A 70 7.00 -6.37 2.41
C ARG A 70 6.89 -5.23 3.40
N HIS A 71 5.70 -4.65 3.51
CA HIS A 71 5.48 -3.44 4.30
C HIS A 71 4.91 -3.79 5.67
N PHE A 72 5.52 -3.25 6.73
CA PHE A 72 5.09 -3.52 8.10
C PHE A 72 3.62 -3.14 8.35
N GLY A 73 3.19 -1.98 7.86
CA GLY A 73 1.82 -1.47 8.04
C GLY A 73 0.72 -2.34 7.43
N ILE A 74 1.08 -3.24 6.49
CA ILE A 74 0.17 -4.25 5.93
C ILE A 74 0.68 -5.66 6.25
N ARG A 75 1.19 -5.86 7.47
CA ARG A 75 1.60 -7.17 8.02
C ARG A 75 2.56 -7.93 7.11
N TYR A 76 3.54 -7.21 6.59
CA TYR A 76 4.57 -7.74 5.69
C TYR A 76 4.02 -8.33 4.40
N HIS A 77 2.84 -7.92 3.94
CA HIS A 77 2.39 -8.18 2.57
C HIS A 77 3.00 -7.17 1.60
N THR A 78 2.99 -7.49 0.31
CA THR A 78 3.24 -6.49 -0.73
C THR A 78 1.94 -5.74 -1.04
N PRO A 79 1.99 -4.48 -1.51
CA PRO A 79 0.80 -3.75 -1.92
C PRO A 79 0.03 -4.48 -3.02
N ALA A 80 0.73 -5.18 -3.92
CA ALA A 80 0.08 -6.02 -4.93
C ALA A 80 -0.69 -7.19 -4.31
N ASP A 81 -0.19 -7.83 -3.25
CA ASP A 81 -0.92 -8.90 -2.58
C ASP A 81 -2.24 -8.40 -1.99
N VAL A 82 -2.23 -7.22 -1.38
CA VAL A 82 -3.43 -6.62 -0.80
C VAL A 82 -4.38 -6.17 -1.90
N HIS A 83 -3.88 -5.43 -2.90
CA HIS A 83 -4.68 -4.87 -3.98
C HIS A 83 -5.40 -5.95 -4.82
N TYR A 84 -4.72 -7.06 -5.12
CA TYR A 84 -5.27 -8.15 -5.92
C TYR A 84 -5.92 -9.25 -5.06
N GLY A 85 -6.20 -9.02 -3.77
CA GLY A 85 -6.88 -9.98 -2.90
C GLY A 85 -6.09 -11.27 -2.60
N ARG A 86 -4.77 -11.28 -2.79
CA ARG A 86 -3.90 -12.46 -2.58
C ARG A 86 -3.43 -12.58 -1.13
N ALA A 87 -3.66 -11.57 -0.30
CA ALA A 87 -3.15 -11.48 1.06
C ALA A 87 -3.57 -12.69 1.92
N GLU A 88 -4.83 -13.16 1.83
CA GLU A 88 -5.30 -14.33 2.57
C GLU A 88 -4.57 -15.62 2.15
N LYS A 89 -4.36 -15.82 0.85
CA LYS A 89 -3.60 -16.97 0.34
C LYS A 89 -2.16 -16.96 0.86
N VAL A 90 -1.53 -15.79 0.92
CA VAL A 90 -0.19 -15.62 1.48
C VAL A 90 -0.20 -15.88 3.00
N ARG A 91 -1.24 -15.43 3.71
CA ARG A 91 -1.40 -15.65 5.15
C ARG A 91 -1.55 -17.13 5.50
N LYS A 92 -2.38 -17.87 4.76
CA LYS A 92 -2.55 -19.32 4.92
C LYS A 92 -1.25 -20.09 4.67
N ARG A 93 -0.46 -19.69 3.68
CA ARG A 93 0.88 -20.28 3.45
C ARG A 93 1.84 -20.02 4.62
N ARG A 94 1.77 -18.83 5.23
CA ARG A 94 2.58 -18.52 6.43
C ARG A 94 2.16 -19.36 7.63
N GLU A 95 0.88 -19.67 7.75
CA GLU A 95 0.37 -20.53 8.82
C GLU A 95 1.02 -21.91 8.77
N THR A 96 1.05 -22.54 7.59
CA THR A 96 1.75 -23.83 7.40
C THR A 96 3.21 -23.75 7.82
N VAL A 97 3.96 -22.76 7.34
CA VAL A 97 5.39 -22.59 7.70
C VAL A 97 5.59 -22.41 9.21
N LEU A 98 4.69 -21.67 9.87
CA LEU A 98 4.77 -21.45 11.32
C LEU A 98 4.43 -22.72 12.10
N LEU A 99 3.48 -23.52 11.63
CA LEU A 99 3.13 -24.81 12.24
C LEU A 99 4.28 -25.82 12.09
N ASP A 100 4.88 -25.89 10.90
CA ASP A 100 6.03 -26.78 10.65
C ASP A 100 7.21 -26.39 11.56
N ALA A 101 7.53 -25.09 11.66
CA ALA A 101 8.58 -24.60 12.55
C ALA A 101 8.28 -24.87 14.04
N TYR A 102 7.01 -24.77 14.45
CA TYR A 102 6.59 -25.08 15.81
C TYR A 102 6.70 -26.57 16.14
N ALA A 103 6.40 -27.45 15.17
CA ALA A 103 6.51 -28.89 15.34
C ALA A 103 7.98 -29.32 15.50
N GLU A 104 8.91 -28.69 14.79
CA GLU A 104 10.35 -28.97 14.88
C GLU A 104 10.98 -28.42 16.17
N HIS A 105 10.63 -27.18 16.56
CA HIS A 105 11.27 -26.46 17.66
C HIS A 105 10.25 -25.69 18.52
N PRO A 106 9.42 -26.39 19.31
CA PRO A 106 8.41 -25.74 20.14
C PRO A 106 9.01 -24.79 21.19
N GLU A 107 10.24 -25.04 21.65
CA GLU A 107 10.98 -24.23 22.62
C GLU A 107 11.27 -22.80 22.13
N HIS A 108 11.29 -22.56 20.81
CA HIS A 108 11.44 -21.22 20.25
C HIS A 108 10.14 -20.38 20.36
N PHE A 109 9.01 -21.01 20.68
CA PHE A 109 7.71 -20.38 20.71
C PHE A 109 7.12 -20.38 22.13
N VAL A 110 7.29 -19.25 22.79
CA VAL A 110 6.89 -19.07 24.19
C VAL A 110 5.38 -19.25 24.37
N HIS A 111 4.99 -20.31 25.07
CA HIS A 111 3.66 -20.61 25.61
C HIS A 111 2.49 -20.80 24.62
N LYS A 112 2.72 -20.76 23.30
CA LYS A 112 1.64 -20.98 22.31
C LYS A 112 2.14 -21.32 20.91
N VAL A 113 1.26 -21.97 20.16
CA VAL A 113 1.39 -22.14 18.71
C VAL A 113 1.43 -20.76 18.03
N PRO A 114 2.43 -20.49 17.17
CA PRO A 114 2.51 -19.22 16.45
C PRO A 114 1.35 -19.05 15.46
N THR A 115 0.88 -17.82 15.29
CA THR A 115 -0.19 -17.49 14.32
C THR A 115 0.24 -16.33 13.44
N PRO A 116 0.05 -16.39 12.11
CA PRO A 116 0.30 -15.24 11.25
C PRO A 116 -0.58 -14.05 11.67
N PRO A 117 -0.05 -12.81 11.64
CA PRO A 117 -0.82 -11.62 11.98
C PRO A 117 -2.08 -11.48 11.13
N ALA A 118 -3.17 -11.00 11.72
CA ALA A 118 -4.42 -10.71 11.02
C ALA A 118 -4.25 -9.57 10.01
N LEU A 119 -4.92 -9.67 8.86
CA LEU A 119 -4.88 -8.63 7.83
C LEU A 119 -5.49 -7.32 8.36
N PRO A 120 -4.97 -6.15 7.95
CA PRO A 120 -5.60 -4.88 8.26
C PRO A 120 -6.96 -4.80 7.54
N THR A 121 -7.95 -4.18 8.19
CA THR A 121 -9.31 -4.04 7.67
C THR A 121 -9.38 -2.97 6.59
N LEU A 122 -9.54 -1.71 6.98
CA LEU A 122 -9.71 -0.59 6.07
C LEU A 122 -9.06 0.64 6.70
N ALA A 123 -8.50 1.49 5.85
CA ALA A 123 -7.97 2.79 6.24
C ALA A 123 -8.66 3.86 5.41
N TRP A 124 -9.03 4.97 6.04
CA TRP A 124 -9.83 6.02 5.44
C TRP A 124 -9.06 7.35 5.43
N ILE A 125 -9.09 8.07 4.32
CA ILE A 125 -8.71 9.51 4.31
C ILE A 125 -9.84 10.31 4.95
N ASN A 126 -11.07 10.08 4.47
CA ASN A 126 -12.30 10.66 4.97
C ASN A 126 -13.28 9.52 5.16
N GLN A 127 -13.44 9.03 6.38
CA GLN A 127 -14.40 7.96 6.65
C GLN A 127 -15.81 8.51 6.46
N PRO A 128 -16.66 7.89 5.61
CA PRO A 128 -18.05 8.30 5.51
C PRO A 128 -18.73 8.12 6.85
N LYS A 129 -19.60 9.08 7.21
CA LYS A 129 -20.47 8.92 8.39
C LYS A 129 -21.34 7.69 8.15
N LYS A 130 -21.50 6.86 9.17
CA LYS A 130 -22.48 5.75 9.10
C LYS A 130 -23.85 6.38 8.90
N GLU A 131 -24.56 5.96 7.87
CA GLU A 131 -25.98 6.27 7.76
C GLU A 131 -26.67 5.59 8.96
N THR A 132 -27.31 6.39 9.81
CA THR A 132 -28.28 5.87 10.78
C THR A 132 -29.40 5.29 9.96
N ALA A 133 -29.62 3.98 10.06
CA ALA A 133 -30.84 3.38 9.56
C ALA A 133 -31.99 3.93 10.41
N ASP A 134 -32.89 4.67 9.77
CA ASP A 134 -34.21 5.00 10.31
C ASP A 134 -35.09 3.74 10.35
#